data_AF-A0A7Z9Q148-F1
#
_entry.id   AF-A0A7Z9Q148-F1
#
_cell.length_a   1.000
_cell.length_b   1.000
_cell.length_c   1.000
_cell.angle_alpha   90.00
_cell.angle_beta   90.00
_cell.angle_gamma   90.00
#
_symmetry.space_group_name_H-M   'P 1'
#
loop_
_entity.id
_entity.type
_entity.pdbx_description
1 polymer ?
#
loop_
_entity_poly.entity_id
_entity_poly.type
_entity_poly.pdbx_seq_one_letter_code
_entity_poly.pdbx_strand_id
1 'polypeptide(L)'
;MDPRDFIESPWTQASLHAAYEQSFLHMRPAPEYASGEVVLASTYRRVGLEAGIVSEGKVPSLGREFQKLLDKGKRPEGRESTIGIDADAWSRIVSGTLRSPKQPNQSSKRFLQISPVVPDAAIYSLSARLSANSWNPGELVAAVVQYGSKSRDNAQVLWHELFNALSVDEDDDIWARFLDAEFRSWRSKLLVDAWQSPRALQTEPRFEAWHEASMRVPASQFVEEEASHETAVDQHARGIAPYRDRVPCPLGLQGECGVSRPCTQGPAGLGATPGPRICQGADLNRNRILALRPVRLGDASHERHRLREGPGRLEPAASPARVSVWAR
;
A
#
# COMPACT_ATOMS: atom_id res chain seq x y z
N MET A 1 4.31 -41.16 -4.23
CA MET A 1 5.18 -40.58 -3.21
C MET A 1 5.43 -41.65 -2.15
N ASP A 2 6.68 -42.03 -1.89
CA ASP A 2 7.00 -42.97 -0.81
C ASP A 2 6.96 -42.21 0.53
N PRO A 3 6.21 -42.67 1.54
CA PRO A 3 6.20 -42.05 2.88
C PRO A 3 7.60 -41.91 3.51
N ARG A 4 8.56 -42.75 3.13
CA ARG A 4 9.95 -42.66 3.62
C ARG A 4 10.66 -41.40 3.11
N ASP A 5 10.46 -41.06 1.83
CA ASP A 5 11.01 -39.84 1.23
C ASP A 5 10.44 -38.56 1.89
N PHE A 6 9.20 -38.63 2.42
CA PHE A 6 8.65 -37.54 3.23
C PHE A 6 9.37 -37.40 4.56
N ILE A 7 9.56 -38.51 5.28
CA ILE A 7 10.15 -38.50 6.61
C ILE A 7 11.60 -38.00 6.55
N GLU A 8 12.34 -38.39 5.51
CA GLU A 8 13.72 -37.99 5.30
C GLU A 8 13.86 -36.52 4.86
N SER A 9 12.89 -35.97 4.12
CA SER A 9 12.97 -34.62 3.55
C SER A 9 11.61 -33.95 3.39
N PRO A 10 10.88 -33.67 4.49
CA PRO A 10 9.46 -33.27 4.45
C PRO A 10 9.20 -31.92 3.79
N TRP A 11 10.25 -31.10 3.65
CA TRP A 11 10.17 -29.73 3.17
C TRP A 11 10.55 -29.57 1.70
N THR A 12 10.95 -30.65 1.02
CA THR A 12 11.34 -30.58 -0.39
C THR A 12 10.12 -30.65 -1.30
N GLN A 13 10.15 -29.97 -2.45
CA GLN A 13 9.04 -30.01 -3.40
C GLN A 13 8.77 -31.41 -3.95
N ALA A 14 9.81 -32.23 -4.09
CA ALA A 14 9.70 -33.62 -4.52
C ALA A 14 8.97 -34.51 -3.49
N SER A 15 8.99 -34.11 -2.22
CA SER A 15 8.32 -34.80 -1.11
C SER A 15 6.93 -34.23 -0.80
N LEU A 16 6.33 -33.41 -1.67
CA LEU A 16 4.96 -32.95 -1.46
C LEU A 16 3.97 -33.82 -2.25
N HIS A 17 2.93 -34.31 -1.56
CA HIS A 17 1.90 -35.12 -2.21
C HIS A 17 1.05 -34.25 -3.14
N ALA A 18 0.74 -34.73 -4.36
CA ALA A 18 -0.03 -33.98 -5.35
C ALA A 18 -1.39 -33.47 -4.80
N ALA A 19 -2.08 -34.28 -4.00
CA ALA A 19 -3.32 -33.88 -3.36
C ALA A 19 -3.14 -32.69 -2.39
N TYR A 20 -2.00 -32.61 -1.69
CA TYR A 20 -1.70 -31.45 -0.86
C TYR A 20 -1.32 -30.26 -1.73
N GLU A 21 -0.42 -30.45 -2.71
CA GLU A 21 0.04 -29.38 -3.61
C GLU A 21 -1.11 -28.66 -4.34
N GLN A 22 -2.15 -29.41 -4.71
CA GLN A 22 -3.35 -28.90 -5.37
C GLN A 22 -4.42 -28.40 -4.38
N SER A 23 -4.27 -28.68 -3.08
CA SER A 23 -5.23 -28.25 -2.07
C SER A 23 -5.11 -26.77 -1.72
N PHE A 24 -6.20 -26.21 -1.19
CA PHE A 24 -6.21 -24.86 -0.62
C PHE A 24 -5.27 -24.70 0.59
N LEU A 25 -4.90 -25.80 1.26
CA LEU A 25 -4.00 -25.81 2.42
C LEU A 25 -2.54 -25.58 2.04
N HIS A 26 -2.20 -25.74 0.76
CA HIS A 26 -0.84 -25.56 0.30
C HIS A 26 -0.48 -24.08 0.14
N MET A 27 0.27 -23.58 1.12
CA MET A 27 0.86 -22.24 1.07
C MET A 27 2.26 -22.32 0.46
N ARG A 28 2.44 -21.69 -0.71
CA ARG A 28 3.76 -21.53 -1.33
C ARG A 28 4.02 -20.06 -1.68
N PRO A 29 5.19 -19.52 -1.30
CA PRO A 29 6.17 -20.12 -0.37
C PRO A 29 5.58 -20.33 1.03
N ALA A 30 6.24 -21.11 1.89
CA ALA A 30 5.76 -21.24 3.27
C ALA A 30 5.90 -19.87 3.97
N PRO A 31 4.88 -19.43 4.73
CA PRO A 31 4.93 -18.13 5.37
C PRO A 31 6.08 -18.05 6.37
N GLU A 32 6.86 -16.99 6.25
CA GLU A 32 7.92 -16.65 7.21
C GLU A 32 7.47 -15.47 8.05
N TYR A 33 8.11 -15.31 9.22
CA TYR A 33 7.92 -14.11 10.01
C TYR A 33 8.29 -12.86 9.20
N ALA A 34 7.34 -11.94 9.07
CA ALA A 34 7.50 -10.65 8.40
C ALA A 34 6.97 -9.54 9.32
N SER A 35 7.62 -8.37 9.31
CA SER A 35 7.08 -7.19 9.98
C SER A 35 5.89 -6.63 9.18
N GLY A 36 5.01 -5.87 9.83
CA GLY A 36 3.88 -5.21 9.15
C GLY A 36 4.33 -4.32 7.99
N GLU A 37 5.47 -3.64 8.12
CA GLU A 37 6.06 -2.84 7.02
C GLU A 37 6.46 -3.71 5.82
N VAL A 38 7.04 -4.90 6.06
CA VAL A 38 7.39 -5.83 4.96
C VAL A 38 6.13 -6.36 4.27
N VAL A 39 5.08 -6.65 5.04
CA VAL A 39 3.78 -7.07 4.48
C VAL A 39 3.17 -5.96 3.63
N LEU A 40 3.15 -4.73 4.13
CA LEU A 40 2.62 -3.56 3.40
C LEU A 40 3.44 -3.26 2.14
N ALA A 41 4.77 -3.24 2.23
CA ALA A 41 5.65 -3.05 1.08
C ALA A 41 5.44 -4.13 0.00
N SER A 42 5.30 -5.38 0.42
CA SER A 42 5.01 -6.49 -0.47
C SER A 42 3.61 -6.40 -1.09
N THR A 43 2.64 -5.88 -0.32
CA THR A 43 1.28 -5.63 -0.82
C THR A 43 1.27 -4.54 -1.89
N TYR A 44 1.97 -3.41 -1.71
CA TYR A 44 2.16 -2.41 -2.77
C TYR A 44 2.73 -3.06 -4.04
N ARG A 45 3.78 -3.88 -3.88
CA ARG A 45 4.40 -4.58 -5.01
C ARG A 45 3.49 -5.58 -5.68
N ARG A 46 2.54 -6.18 -4.97
CA ARG A 46 1.61 -7.15 -5.55
C ARG A 46 0.38 -6.49 -6.17
N VAL A 47 -0.11 -5.40 -5.59
CA VAL A 47 -1.35 -4.74 -5.99
C VAL A 47 -1.16 -3.79 -7.17
N GLY A 48 -0.11 -2.97 -7.18
CA GLY A 48 0.00 -1.88 -8.16
C GLY A 48 1.33 -1.81 -8.90
N LEU A 49 2.38 -2.49 -8.43
CA LEU A 49 3.64 -2.60 -9.19
C LEU A 49 3.60 -3.89 -10.03
N GLU A 50 3.74 -3.80 -11.35
CA GLU A 50 3.57 -4.97 -12.21
C GLU A 50 4.50 -6.13 -11.79
N ALA A 51 3.88 -7.29 -11.54
CA ALA A 51 4.56 -8.53 -11.17
C ALA A 51 5.47 -9.01 -12.31
N GLY A 52 6.70 -8.51 -12.33
CA GLY A 52 7.69 -8.74 -13.37
C GLY A 52 8.70 -7.60 -13.48
N ILE A 53 8.25 -6.37 -13.27
CA ILE A 53 9.11 -5.19 -13.20
C ILE A 53 9.78 -5.15 -11.82
N VAL A 54 8.98 -5.16 -10.75
CA VAL A 54 9.45 -5.10 -9.35
C VAL A 54 9.05 -6.39 -8.61
N SER A 55 9.86 -7.44 -8.76
CA SER A 55 9.69 -8.67 -7.97
C SER A 55 10.43 -8.58 -6.63
N GLU A 56 9.99 -9.33 -5.61
CA GLU A 56 10.64 -9.39 -4.29
C GLU A 56 12.16 -9.64 -4.39
N GLY A 57 12.59 -10.49 -5.32
CA GLY A 57 14.01 -10.77 -5.56
C GLY A 57 14.80 -9.62 -6.19
N LYS A 58 14.13 -8.69 -6.91
CA LYS A 58 14.75 -7.52 -7.57
C LYS A 58 14.84 -6.31 -6.63
N VAL A 59 14.01 -6.22 -5.61
CA VAL A 59 13.99 -5.10 -4.65
C VAL A 59 15.38 -4.85 -4.02
N PRO A 60 16.15 -5.86 -3.57
CA PRO A 60 17.51 -5.64 -3.07
C PRO A 60 18.48 -5.03 -4.09
N SER A 61 18.35 -5.35 -5.38
CA SER A 61 19.15 -4.69 -6.42
C SER A 61 18.70 -3.26 -6.65
N LEU A 62 17.40 -3.02 -6.76
CA LEU A 62 16.83 -1.67 -6.98
C LEU A 62 17.17 -0.73 -5.82
N GLY A 63 17.09 -1.20 -4.57
CA GLY A 63 17.48 -0.41 -3.40
C GLY A 63 18.98 -0.04 -3.38
N ARG A 64 19.85 -0.95 -3.82
CA ARG A 64 21.30 -0.65 -3.95
C ARG A 64 21.59 0.36 -5.07
N GLU A 65 20.86 0.28 -6.18
CA GLU A 65 20.97 1.25 -7.27
C GLU A 65 20.46 2.62 -6.85
N PHE A 66 19.33 2.67 -6.17
CA PHE A 66 18.78 3.90 -5.62
C PHE A 66 19.73 4.54 -4.60
N GLN A 67 20.30 3.77 -3.67
CA GLN A 67 21.31 4.28 -2.74
C GLN A 67 22.51 4.87 -3.47
N LYS A 68 23.01 4.23 -4.54
CA LYS A 68 24.12 4.77 -5.34
C LYS A 68 23.77 6.08 -6.04
N LEU A 69 22.51 6.29 -6.41
CA LEU A 69 22.04 7.54 -7.02
C LEU A 69 21.96 8.66 -5.97
N LEU A 70 21.45 8.33 -4.77
CA LEU A 70 21.44 9.24 -3.63
C LEU A 70 22.86 9.66 -3.24
N ASP A 71 23.79 8.71 -3.13
CA ASP A 71 25.19 8.98 -2.78
C ASP A 71 25.90 9.86 -3.82
N LYS A 72 25.46 9.79 -5.09
CA LYS A 72 25.98 10.63 -6.18
C LYS A 72 25.30 11.99 -6.27
N GLY A 73 24.21 12.22 -5.54
CA GLY A 73 23.38 13.42 -5.67
C GLY A 73 22.80 13.61 -7.08
N LYS A 74 22.65 12.53 -7.87
CA LYS A 74 22.22 12.59 -9.26
C LYS A 74 20.96 11.76 -9.48
N ARG A 75 19.89 12.45 -9.85
CA ARG A 75 18.65 11.82 -10.31
C ARG A 75 18.89 11.07 -11.62
N PRO A 76 18.15 9.97 -11.88
CA PRO A 76 18.22 9.29 -13.16
C PRO A 76 18.01 10.23 -14.34
N GLU A 77 18.80 10.05 -15.41
CA GLU A 77 18.62 10.74 -16.70
C GLU A 77 18.63 12.27 -16.66
N GLY A 78 19.18 12.87 -15.59
CA GLY A 78 19.20 14.32 -15.45
C GLY A 78 17.82 14.93 -15.17
N ARG A 79 16.87 14.12 -14.68
CA ARG A 79 15.56 14.62 -14.23
C ARG A 79 15.72 15.60 -13.08
N GLU A 80 14.83 16.57 -13.03
CA GLU A 80 14.73 17.53 -11.93
C GLU A 80 13.72 17.04 -10.89
N SER A 81 13.81 17.59 -9.68
CA SER A 81 12.79 17.37 -8.67
C SER A 81 11.49 18.00 -9.12
N THR A 82 10.38 17.28 -8.96
CA THR A 82 9.04 17.83 -9.19
C THR A 82 8.70 18.95 -8.20
N ILE A 83 9.29 18.93 -7.00
CA ILE A 83 8.96 19.83 -5.88
C ILE A 83 10.09 20.84 -5.60
N GLY A 84 11.23 20.68 -6.27
CA GLY A 84 12.39 21.56 -6.10
C GLY A 84 13.28 21.23 -4.90
N ILE A 85 13.19 20.02 -4.33
CA ILE A 85 14.12 19.61 -3.27
C ILE A 85 15.48 19.25 -3.86
N ASP A 86 16.55 19.72 -3.21
CA ASP A 86 17.91 19.34 -3.59
C ASP A 86 18.19 17.85 -3.26
N ALA A 87 19.12 17.26 -4.00
CA ALA A 87 19.40 15.83 -3.87
C ALA A 87 20.00 15.47 -2.49
N ASP A 88 20.73 16.38 -1.85
CA ASP A 88 21.35 16.16 -0.56
C ASP A 88 20.32 16.18 0.57
N ALA A 89 19.38 17.13 0.54
CA ALA A 89 18.25 17.18 1.45
C ALA A 89 17.36 15.93 1.30
N TRP A 90 17.08 15.51 0.07
CA TRP A 90 16.35 14.27 -0.17
C TRP A 90 17.08 13.04 0.40
N SER A 91 18.38 12.93 0.18
CA SER A 91 19.20 11.86 0.74
C SER A 91 19.13 11.83 2.28
N ARG A 92 19.11 12.99 2.94
CA ARG A 92 18.91 13.09 4.40
C ARG A 92 17.51 12.66 4.85
N ILE A 93 16.46 13.02 4.11
CA ILE A 93 15.10 12.59 4.40
C ILE A 93 14.98 11.07 4.31
N VAL A 94 15.50 10.48 3.23
CA VAL A 94 15.45 9.03 2.99
C VAL A 94 16.28 8.25 4.03
N SER A 95 17.49 8.72 4.34
CA SER A 95 18.39 8.03 5.27
C SER A 95 18.14 8.32 6.75
N GLY A 96 17.39 9.39 7.04
CA GLY A 96 17.01 9.84 8.38
C GLY A 96 15.55 9.55 8.69
N THR A 97 14.64 10.41 8.23
CA THR A 97 13.22 10.43 8.62
C THR A 97 12.45 9.21 8.14
N LEU A 98 12.65 8.80 6.90
CA LEU A 98 11.92 7.67 6.31
C LEU A 98 12.51 6.31 6.68
N ARG A 99 13.60 6.31 7.46
CA ARG A 99 14.30 5.07 7.76
C ARG A 99 13.52 4.25 8.78
N SER A 100 13.17 3.01 8.43
CA SER A 100 12.51 2.11 9.37
C SER A 100 13.43 1.81 10.57
N PRO A 101 12.89 1.77 11.80
CA PRO A 101 13.66 1.44 13.00
C PRO A 101 14.30 0.05 12.88
N LYS A 102 15.59 -0.02 13.22
CA LYS A 102 16.31 -1.30 13.18
C LYS A 102 15.80 -2.22 14.30
N GLN A 103 15.41 -3.45 13.94
CA GLN A 103 15.08 -4.46 14.93
C GLN A 103 16.36 -5.00 15.61
N PRO A 104 16.33 -5.36 16.92
CA PRO A 104 17.53 -5.78 17.67
C PRO A 104 18.29 -6.94 17.03
N ASN A 105 17.59 -7.89 16.41
CA ASN A 105 18.16 -9.09 15.78
C ASN A 105 18.50 -8.89 14.28
N GLN A 106 18.36 -7.68 13.76
CA GLN A 106 18.56 -7.41 12.35
C GLN A 106 20.04 -7.19 12.04
N SER A 107 20.51 -7.85 10.98
CA SER A 107 21.88 -7.70 10.49
C SER A 107 22.27 -6.23 10.31
N SER A 108 23.51 -5.88 10.63
CA SER A 108 24.10 -4.58 10.34
C SER A 108 24.39 -4.36 8.84
N LYS A 109 24.15 -5.36 7.98
CA LYS A 109 24.23 -5.18 6.53
C LYS A 109 23.32 -4.03 6.14
N ARG A 110 23.97 -2.93 5.71
CA ARG A 110 23.37 -1.63 5.39
C ARG A 110 22.54 -1.73 4.11
N PHE A 111 21.42 -2.43 4.17
CA PHE A 111 20.40 -2.28 3.15
C PHE A 111 19.51 -1.10 3.54
N LEU A 112 19.16 -0.29 2.55
CA LEU A 112 18.29 0.86 2.73
C LEU A 112 16.91 0.36 3.18
N GLN A 113 16.47 0.76 4.37
CA GLN A 113 15.20 0.37 4.99
C GLN A 113 14.30 1.59 5.06
N ILE A 114 13.37 1.70 4.12
CA ILE A 114 12.48 2.84 3.98
C ILE A 114 11.10 2.39 4.40
N SER A 115 10.48 3.13 5.31
CA SER A 115 9.09 2.87 5.69
C SER A 115 8.18 3.06 4.47
N PRO A 116 7.26 2.12 4.20
CA PRO A 116 6.46 2.12 2.98
C PRO A 116 5.25 3.05 3.13
N VAL A 117 5.52 4.35 3.35
CA VAL A 117 4.49 5.38 3.53
C VAL A 117 3.74 5.66 2.23
N VAL A 118 4.43 5.50 1.10
CA VAL A 118 3.89 5.67 -0.26
C VAL A 118 4.26 4.46 -1.12
N PRO A 119 3.51 4.16 -2.20
CA PRO A 119 3.78 3.01 -3.06
C PRO A 119 5.20 2.92 -3.57
N ASP A 120 5.79 4.04 -3.99
CA ASP A 120 7.12 4.05 -4.60
C ASP A 120 8.26 3.74 -3.65
N ALA A 121 8.08 3.98 -2.34
CA ALA A 121 9.06 3.57 -1.34
C ALA A 121 9.25 2.03 -1.35
N ALA A 122 8.18 1.28 -1.67
CA ALA A 122 8.21 -0.17 -1.76
C ALA A 122 9.00 -0.71 -2.96
N ILE A 123 9.37 0.13 -3.95
CA ILE A 123 10.22 -0.29 -5.07
C ILE A 123 11.65 -0.60 -4.57
N TYR A 124 12.13 0.19 -3.61
CA TYR A 124 13.54 0.23 -3.24
C TYR A 124 13.85 -0.49 -1.93
N SER A 125 12.84 -0.91 -1.17
CA SER A 125 13.08 -1.39 0.19
C SER A 125 12.10 -2.48 0.66
N LEU A 126 12.42 -3.05 1.83
CA LEU A 126 11.57 -3.96 2.60
C LEU A 126 11.11 -5.21 1.82
N SER A 127 12.03 -5.82 1.08
CA SER A 127 11.82 -7.20 0.63
C SER A 127 11.92 -8.17 1.80
N ALA A 128 11.14 -9.25 1.75
CA ALA A 128 11.15 -10.24 2.84
C ALA A 128 12.51 -10.92 3.01
N ARG A 129 13.26 -11.10 1.91
CA ARG A 129 14.65 -11.59 1.95
C ARG A 129 15.54 -10.72 1.08
N LEU A 130 16.85 -10.77 1.36
CA LEU A 130 17.89 -10.08 0.60
C LEU A 130 18.51 -10.95 -0.51
N SER A 131 18.04 -12.19 -0.66
CA SER A 131 18.57 -13.21 -1.59
C SER A 131 17.46 -13.85 -2.41
N ALA A 132 17.85 -14.67 -3.40
CA ALA A 132 16.93 -15.44 -4.24
C ALA A 132 15.95 -16.30 -3.40
N ASN A 133 14.76 -16.58 -3.96
CA ASN A 133 13.63 -17.24 -3.30
C ASN A 133 13.09 -16.48 -2.08
N SER A 134 12.81 -15.20 -2.26
CA SER A 134 12.12 -14.39 -1.25
C SER A 134 10.67 -14.83 -1.12
N TRP A 135 10.24 -15.13 0.11
CA TRP A 135 8.82 -15.18 0.47
C TRP A 135 8.12 -13.90 0.00
N ASN A 136 6.90 -14.02 -0.54
CA ASN A 136 6.12 -12.88 -1.05
C ASN A 136 4.86 -12.69 -0.18
N PRO A 137 4.94 -11.89 0.90
CA PRO A 137 3.77 -11.60 1.74
C PRO A 137 2.58 -11.01 0.97
N GLY A 138 2.82 -10.27 -0.12
CA GLY A 138 1.76 -9.72 -0.96
C GLY A 138 0.92 -10.80 -1.63
N GLU A 139 1.52 -11.95 -1.99
CA GLU A 139 0.77 -13.11 -2.49
C GLU A 139 -0.15 -13.70 -1.41
N LEU A 140 0.26 -13.69 -0.14
CA LEU A 140 -0.59 -14.10 0.96
C LEU A 140 -1.80 -13.16 1.09
N VAL A 141 -1.60 -11.84 1.03
CA VAL A 141 -2.71 -10.87 1.10
C VAL A 141 -3.67 -11.09 -0.08
N ALA A 142 -3.16 -11.28 -1.29
CA ALA A 142 -3.98 -11.61 -2.46
C ALA A 142 -4.75 -12.92 -2.28
N ALA A 143 -4.16 -13.94 -1.65
CA ALA A 143 -4.83 -15.20 -1.34
C ALA A 143 -5.92 -15.02 -0.27
N VAL A 144 -5.66 -14.22 0.78
CA VAL A 144 -6.66 -13.88 1.82
C VAL A 144 -7.86 -13.19 1.19
N VAL A 145 -7.64 -12.22 0.29
CA VAL A 145 -8.71 -11.55 -0.45
C VAL A 145 -9.53 -12.55 -1.28
N GLN A 146 -8.86 -13.46 -2.01
CA GLN A 146 -9.55 -14.48 -2.81
C GLN A 146 -10.37 -15.45 -1.96
N TYR A 147 -9.78 -16.04 -0.92
CA TYR A 147 -10.47 -17.01 -0.07
C TYR A 147 -11.56 -16.38 0.81
N GLY A 148 -11.39 -15.12 1.20
CA GLY A 148 -12.34 -14.40 2.04
C GLY A 148 -13.53 -13.81 1.28
N SER A 149 -13.39 -13.62 -0.03
CA SER A 149 -14.46 -13.05 -0.86
C SER A 149 -15.53 -14.09 -1.20
N LYS A 150 -16.77 -13.61 -1.38
CA LYS A 150 -17.92 -14.47 -1.74
C LYS A 150 -17.85 -14.98 -3.19
N SER A 151 -17.19 -14.23 -4.06
CA SER A 151 -17.03 -14.54 -5.47
C SER A 151 -15.72 -13.95 -5.98
N ARG A 152 -15.29 -14.42 -7.15
CA ARG A 152 -14.15 -13.87 -7.88
C ARG A 152 -14.33 -12.38 -8.19
N ASP A 153 -15.53 -11.97 -8.60
CA ASP A 153 -15.79 -10.58 -8.93
C ASP A 153 -15.68 -9.69 -7.70
N ASN A 154 -16.19 -10.15 -6.54
CA ASN A 154 -16.03 -9.42 -5.29
C ASN A 154 -14.55 -9.32 -4.87
N ALA A 155 -13.77 -10.39 -5.05
CA ALA A 155 -12.33 -10.35 -4.80
C ALA A 155 -11.63 -9.33 -5.70
N GLN A 156 -12.03 -9.23 -6.97
CA GLN A 156 -11.48 -8.26 -7.91
C GLN A 156 -11.85 -6.82 -7.52
N VAL A 157 -13.11 -6.58 -7.13
CA VAL A 157 -13.58 -5.27 -6.66
C VAL A 157 -12.78 -4.84 -5.43
N LEU A 158 -12.69 -5.71 -4.42
CA LEU A 158 -11.93 -5.43 -3.20
C LEU A 158 -10.44 -5.21 -3.50
N TRP A 159 -9.87 -5.93 -4.47
CA TRP A 159 -8.49 -5.72 -4.89
C TRP A 159 -8.25 -4.35 -5.54
N HIS A 160 -9.22 -3.87 -6.33
CA HIS A 160 -9.19 -2.50 -6.88
C HIS A 160 -9.41 -1.44 -5.79
N GLU A 161 -10.31 -1.69 -4.84
CA GLU A 161 -10.53 -0.78 -3.69
C GLU A 161 -9.26 -0.66 -2.85
N LEU A 162 -8.60 -1.78 -2.56
CA LEU A 162 -7.31 -1.80 -1.88
C LEU A 162 -6.25 -1.01 -2.67
N PHE A 163 -6.18 -1.17 -3.99
CA PHE A 163 -5.28 -0.38 -4.83
C PHE A 163 -5.55 1.13 -4.72
N ASN A 164 -6.83 1.52 -4.76
CA ASN A 164 -7.23 2.92 -4.68
C ASN A 164 -6.90 3.50 -3.30
N ALA A 165 -7.18 2.75 -2.23
CA ALA A 165 -6.88 3.15 -0.86
C ALA A 165 -5.37 3.27 -0.56
N LEU A 166 -4.55 2.51 -1.30
CA LEU A 166 -3.08 2.55 -1.22
C LEU A 166 -2.46 3.56 -2.19
N SER A 167 -3.22 4.05 -3.17
CA SER A 167 -2.73 5.06 -4.11
C SER A 167 -2.71 6.43 -3.44
N VAL A 168 -1.77 7.27 -3.86
CA VAL A 168 -1.71 8.68 -3.43
C VAL A 168 -2.42 9.54 -4.46
N ASP A 169 -3.43 10.28 -4.01
CA ASP A 169 -4.22 11.21 -4.81
C ASP A 169 -4.09 12.67 -4.33
N GLU A 170 -4.81 13.59 -4.99
CA GLU A 170 -4.75 15.03 -4.69
C GLU A 170 -5.37 15.41 -3.36
N ASP A 171 -6.25 14.57 -2.82
CA ASP A 171 -6.97 14.81 -1.58
C ASP A 171 -6.27 14.13 -0.37
N ASP A 172 -5.14 13.45 -0.60
CA ASP A 172 -4.31 12.88 0.46
C ASP A 172 -3.43 13.93 1.15
N ASP A 173 -2.86 13.52 2.28
CA ASP A 173 -1.97 14.35 3.09
C ASP A 173 -0.82 14.94 2.25
N ILE A 174 -0.48 16.20 2.53
CA ILE A 174 0.54 16.94 1.80
C ILE A 174 1.89 16.21 1.85
N TRP A 175 2.22 15.51 2.94
CA TRP A 175 3.43 14.70 3.03
C TRP A 175 3.37 13.46 2.14
N ALA A 176 2.23 12.78 2.05
CA ALA A 176 2.08 11.63 1.16
C ALA A 176 2.27 12.06 -0.30
N ARG A 177 1.61 13.15 -0.72
CA ARG A 177 1.74 13.74 -2.05
C ARG A 177 3.17 14.19 -2.34
N PHE A 178 3.81 14.84 -1.37
CA PHE A 178 5.21 15.25 -1.46
C PHE A 178 6.14 14.06 -1.67
N LEU A 179 6.01 13.02 -0.84
CA LEU A 179 6.86 11.83 -0.90
C LEU A 179 6.67 11.09 -2.22
N ASP A 180 5.42 10.87 -2.63
CA ASP A 180 5.09 10.15 -3.86
C ASP A 180 5.66 10.87 -5.09
N ALA A 181 5.42 12.19 -5.22
CA ALA A 181 5.96 12.97 -6.33
C ALA A 181 7.50 12.99 -6.34
N GLU A 182 8.14 13.12 -5.17
CA GLU A 182 9.60 13.10 -5.12
C GLU A 182 10.15 11.71 -5.47
N PHE A 183 9.64 10.61 -4.90
CA PHE A 183 10.07 9.25 -5.27
C PHE A 183 9.90 8.96 -6.76
N ARG A 184 8.81 9.42 -7.40
CA ARG A 184 8.59 9.29 -8.84
C ARG A 184 9.70 9.96 -9.66
N SER A 185 10.25 11.09 -9.20
CA SER A 185 11.39 11.76 -9.85
C SER A 185 12.68 10.91 -9.84
N TRP A 186 12.77 9.92 -8.93
CA TRP A 186 13.90 9.00 -8.81
C TRP A 186 13.68 7.64 -9.52
N ARG A 187 12.56 7.45 -10.22
CA ARG A 187 12.33 6.27 -11.06
C ARG A 187 13.32 6.24 -12.24
N SER A 188 13.86 5.05 -12.52
CA SER A 188 14.58 4.81 -13.78
C SER A 188 13.59 4.74 -14.95
N LYS A 189 14.08 4.82 -16.20
CA LYS A 189 13.27 4.60 -17.43
C LYS A 189 12.35 3.38 -17.38
N LEU A 190 12.80 2.29 -16.78
CA LEU A 190 12.04 1.04 -16.69
C LEU A 190 10.88 1.11 -15.69
N LEU A 191 10.87 2.13 -14.82
CA LEU A 191 9.93 2.27 -13.71
C LEU A 191 8.98 3.47 -13.88
N VAL A 192 9.06 4.22 -14.99
CA VAL A 192 8.29 5.47 -15.18
C VAL A 192 6.81 5.29 -14.91
N ASP A 193 6.24 4.20 -15.41
CA ASP A 193 4.82 3.85 -15.23
C ASP A 193 4.67 2.59 -14.37
N ALA A 194 5.53 2.41 -13.34
CA ALA A 194 5.52 1.18 -12.56
C ALA A 194 4.24 0.97 -11.74
N TRP A 195 3.67 2.05 -11.17
CA TRP A 195 2.42 2.01 -10.41
C TRP A 195 1.23 2.14 -11.35
N GLN A 196 0.49 1.05 -11.53
CA GLN A 196 -0.68 0.98 -12.40
C GLN A 196 -1.81 0.24 -11.69
N SER A 197 -3.05 0.54 -12.11
CA SER A 197 -4.22 -0.20 -11.63
C SER A 197 -4.01 -1.70 -11.82
N PRO A 198 -4.34 -2.54 -10.82
CA PRO A 198 -4.11 -3.97 -10.90
C PRO A 198 -4.79 -4.55 -12.14
N ARG A 199 -4.06 -5.43 -12.84
CA ARG A 199 -4.71 -6.38 -13.74
C ARG A 199 -5.55 -7.36 -12.93
N ALA A 200 -6.41 -8.10 -13.63
CA ALA A 200 -7.24 -9.13 -13.00
C ALA A 200 -6.40 -10.01 -12.05
N LEU A 201 -6.90 -10.19 -10.83
CA LEU A 201 -6.31 -11.02 -9.80
C LEU A 201 -6.14 -12.43 -10.36
N GLN A 202 -4.89 -12.89 -10.41
CA GLN A 202 -4.58 -14.20 -10.94
C GLN A 202 -5.25 -15.26 -10.09
N THR A 203 -6.22 -15.93 -10.70
CA THR A 203 -7.05 -16.95 -10.08
C THR A 203 -6.50 -18.31 -10.47
N GLU A 204 -6.08 -19.07 -9.48
CA GLU A 204 -5.73 -20.47 -9.61
C GLU A 204 -6.99 -21.37 -9.46
N PRO A 205 -7.02 -22.55 -10.09
CA PRO A 205 -8.18 -23.47 -10.02
C PRO A 205 -8.62 -23.83 -8.59
N ARG A 206 -7.69 -23.82 -7.63
CA ARG A 206 -7.99 -24.07 -6.21
C ARG A 206 -8.93 -23.03 -5.58
N PHE A 207 -8.92 -21.78 -6.07
CA PHE A 207 -9.83 -20.74 -5.57
C PHE A 207 -11.24 -20.92 -6.13
N GLU A 208 -11.36 -21.42 -7.37
CA GLU A 208 -12.66 -21.73 -7.97
C GLU A 208 -13.34 -22.87 -7.21
N ALA A 209 -12.60 -23.98 -7.00
CA ALA A 209 -13.07 -25.10 -6.19
C ALA A 209 -13.45 -24.68 -4.75
N TRP A 210 -12.77 -23.66 -4.21
CA TRP A 210 -13.09 -23.10 -2.91
C TRP A 210 -14.44 -22.38 -2.89
N HIS A 211 -14.70 -21.47 -3.84
CA HIS A 211 -15.96 -20.74 -3.92
C HIS A 211 -17.16 -21.68 -4.10
N GLU A 212 -16.97 -22.81 -4.79
CA GLU A 212 -17.99 -23.85 -4.92
C GLU A 212 -18.30 -24.56 -3.59
N ALA A 213 -17.30 -24.80 -2.74
CA ALA A 213 -17.44 -25.54 -1.49
C ALA A 213 -18.18 -24.78 -0.37
N SER A 214 -18.37 -23.45 -0.50
CA SER A 214 -19.16 -22.61 0.43
C SER A 214 -18.77 -22.74 1.92
N MET A 215 -17.50 -23.02 2.23
CA MET A 215 -17.01 -23.13 3.60
C MET A 215 -16.66 -21.75 4.18
N ARG A 216 -16.93 -21.52 5.47
CA ARG A 216 -16.43 -20.33 6.19
C ARG A 216 -14.98 -20.52 6.60
N VAL A 217 -14.16 -19.49 6.42
CA VAL A 217 -12.74 -19.46 6.79
C VAL A 217 -12.41 -18.19 7.56
N PRO A 218 -11.32 -18.18 8.35
CA PRO A 218 -10.86 -16.95 8.99
C PRO A 218 -10.68 -15.76 8.02
N ALA A 219 -10.29 -16.04 6.77
CA ALA A 219 -10.16 -15.02 5.72
C ALA A 219 -11.48 -14.31 5.39
N SER A 220 -12.64 -14.99 5.52
CA SER A 220 -13.94 -14.36 5.25
C SER A 220 -14.28 -13.32 6.29
N GLN A 221 -13.88 -13.53 7.56
CA GLN A 221 -14.05 -12.53 8.59
C GLN A 221 -13.20 -11.29 8.32
N PHE A 222 -11.95 -11.46 7.87
CA PHE A 222 -11.08 -10.35 7.49
C PHE A 222 -11.70 -9.50 6.36
N VAL A 223 -12.21 -10.15 5.31
CA VAL A 223 -12.85 -9.46 4.18
C VAL A 223 -14.18 -8.80 4.58
N GLU A 224 -14.98 -9.44 5.43
CA GLU A 224 -16.23 -8.86 5.93
C GLU A 224 -15.97 -7.63 6.82
N GLU A 225 -14.93 -7.67 7.66
CA GLU A 225 -14.53 -6.53 8.50
C GLU A 225 -14.10 -5.33 7.64
N GLU A 226 -13.28 -5.52 6.61
CA GLU A 226 -12.92 -4.46 5.65
C GLU A 226 -14.15 -3.87 4.96
N ALA A 227 -15.04 -4.71 4.43
CA ALA A 227 -16.27 -4.26 3.78
C ALA A 227 -17.23 -3.51 4.73
N SER A 228 -17.23 -3.86 6.02
CA SER A 228 -18.06 -3.22 7.04
C SER A 228 -17.51 -1.87 7.51
N HIS A 229 -16.18 -1.69 7.47
CA HIS A 229 -15.53 -0.42 7.77
C HIS A 229 -15.89 0.64 6.73
N GLU A 230 -16.00 0.29 5.45
CA GLU A 230 -16.46 1.22 4.41
C GLU A 230 -17.89 1.71 4.65
N THR A 231 -18.79 0.82 5.07
CA THR A 231 -20.19 1.21 5.34
C THR A 231 -20.29 2.12 6.56
N ALA A 232 -19.46 1.91 7.58
CA ALA A 232 -19.43 2.75 8.78
C ALA A 232 -18.85 4.15 8.52
N VAL A 233 -17.80 4.25 7.70
CA VAL A 233 -17.20 5.55 7.35
C VAL A 233 -18.11 6.34 6.41
N ASP A 234 -18.84 5.70 5.49
CA ASP A 234 -19.82 6.38 4.63
C ASP A 234 -21.05 6.87 5.44
N GLN A 235 -21.49 6.13 6.45
CA GLN A 235 -22.51 6.60 7.40
C GLN A 235 -22.01 7.76 8.28
N HIS A 236 -20.75 7.75 8.69
CA HIS A 236 -20.16 8.85 9.45
C HIS A 236 -20.00 10.11 8.60
N ALA A 237 -19.59 9.97 7.33
CA ALA A 237 -19.46 11.07 6.37
C ALA A 237 -20.82 11.72 6.01
N ARG A 238 -21.90 10.93 5.96
CA ARG A 238 -23.28 11.41 5.74
C ARG A 238 -23.96 11.92 7.02
N GLY A 239 -23.34 11.67 8.19
CA GLY A 239 -23.87 12.01 9.51
C GLY A 239 -23.22 13.21 10.19
N ILE A 240 -22.25 13.90 9.56
CA ILE A 240 -21.64 15.11 10.13
C ILE A 240 -22.62 16.28 10.01
N ALA A 241 -23.62 16.31 10.90
CA ALA A 241 -24.18 17.56 11.36
C ALA A 241 -23.02 18.40 11.95
N PRO A 242 -22.98 19.72 11.73
CA PRO A 242 -21.91 20.55 12.26
C PRO A 242 -21.82 20.32 13.77
N TYR A 243 -20.63 19.93 14.22
CA TYR A 243 -20.26 19.81 15.62
C TYR A 243 -20.49 21.18 16.26
N ARG A 244 -21.70 21.38 16.80
CA ARG A 244 -22.00 22.52 17.66
C ARG A 244 -21.25 22.27 18.95
N ASP A 245 -20.24 23.10 19.20
CA ASP A 245 -19.60 23.26 20.48
C ASP A 245 -20.67 23.40 21.58
N ARG A 246 -20.89 22.31 22.30
CA ARG A 246 -21.44 22.33 23.65
C ARG A 246 -20.59 21.39 24.48
N VAL A 247 -19.44 21.90 24.91
CA VAL A 247 -18.79 21.35 26.10
C VAL A 247 -19.76 21.61 27.26
N PRO A 248 -20.30 20.59 27.94
CA PRO A 248 -21.09 20.81 29.14
C PRO A 248 -20.16 21.32 30.23
N CYS A 249 -20.43 22.51 30.78
CA CYS A 249 -19.81 22.94 32.02
C CYS A 249 -20.10 21.89 33.11
N PRO A 250 -19.10 21.35 33.82
CA PRO A 250 -19.31 20.28 34.80
C PRO A 250 -19.94 20.76 36.12
N LEU A 251 -20.67 21.89 36.12
CA LEU A 251 -21.20 22.52 37.34
C LEU A 251 -22.68 22.92 37.27
N GLY A 252 -23.45 22.48 36.27
CA GLY A 252 -24.92 22.49 36.36
C GLY A 252 -25.58 23.85 36.61
N LEU A 253 -24.97 24.96 36.19
CA LEU A 253 -25.54 26.29 36.32
C LEU A 253 -25.97 26.81 34.94
N GLN A 254 -27.28 27.01 34.77
CA GLN A 254 -27.86 27.67 33.60
C GLN A 254 -27.58 29.17 33.69
N GLY A 255 -26.70 29.67 32.85
CA GLY A 255 -26.45 31.10 32.68
C GLY A 255 -25.73 31.35 31.35
N GLU A 256 -26.29 32.22 30.53
CA GLU A 256 -25.75 32.59 29.22
C GLU A 256 -24.42 33.32 29.38
N CYS A 257 -23.32 32.73 28.92
CA CYS A 257 -22.02 33.43 28.87
C CYS A 257 -21.92 34.24 27.58
N GLY A 258 -22.19 35.54 27.70
CA GLY A 258 -21.90 36.55 26.70
C GLY A 258 -20.39 36.76 26.48
N VAL A 259 -20.10 37.24 25.29
CA VAL A 259 -18.78 37.50 24.70
C VAL A 259 -17.90 38.42 25.56
N SER A 260 -16.59 38.16 25.51
CA SER A 260 -15.41 39.03 25.76
C SER A 260 -14.93 39.31 27.20
N ARG A 261 -13.70 38.84 27.51
CA ARG A 261 -12.49 39.65 27.81
C ARG A 261 -11.25 38.79 28.18
N PRO A 262 -10.02 39.29 27.99
CA PRO A 262 -8.77 38.55 28.21
C PRO A 262 -8.37 38.51 29.69
N CYS A 263 -7.82 37.38 30.13
CA CYS A 263 -7.31 37.21 31.50
C CYS A 263 -6.06 38.06 31.73
N THR A 264 -6.21 39.11 32.55
CA THR A 264 -5.12 39.84 33.20
C THR A 264 -4.56 39.06 34.38
N GLN A 265 -3.25 39.17 34.55
CA GLN A 265 -2.42 38.60 35.60
C GLN A 265 -2.76 39.09 37.02
N GLY A 266 -2.45 38.24 38.01
CA GLY A 266 -1.99 38.63 39.35
C GLY A 266 -2.49 37.71 40.48
N PRO A 267 -1.88 37.72 41.69
CA PRO A 267 -0.51 38.07 42.05
C PRO A 267 0.24 36.91 42.74
N ALA A 268 1.55 37.10 42.90
CA ALA A 268 2.49 36.21 43.57
C ALA A 268 2.15 35.99 45.06
N GLY A 269 2.22 34.73 45.51
CA GLY A 269 2.15 34.31 46.91
C GLY A 269 3.27 33.33 47.21
N LEU A 270 3.99 33.62 48.29
CA LEU A 270 5.27 33.07 48.73
C LEU A 270 5.21 31.61 49.22
N GLY A 271 6.29 30.87 48.96
CA GLY A 271 6.87 29.93 49.93
C GLY A 271 6.48 28.45 49.83
N ALA A 272 7.15 27.69 48.95
CA ALA A 272 7.53 26.30 49.20
C ALA A 272 8.57 25.83 48.16
N THR A 273 9.61 25.14 48.63
CA THR A 273 10.74 24.60 47.88
C THR A 273 10.36 23.57 46.81
N PRO A 274 11.06 23.51 45.66
CA PRO A 274 10.75 22.54 44.60
C PRO A 274 11.49 21.22 44.85
N GLY A 275 10.75 20.16 45.15
CA GLY A 275 11.20 18.76 44.98
C GLY A 275 10.77 18.25 43.60
N PRO A 276 11.56 17.39 42.92
CA PRO A 276 11.22 16.90 41.59
C PRO A 276 10.05 15.93 41.68
N ARG A 277 8.85 16.39 41.30
CA ARG A 277 7.72 15.50 41.06
C ARG A 277 7.91 14.85 39.70
N ILE A 278 8.28 13.57 39.76
CA ILE A 278 8.26 12.61 38.67
C ILE A 278 6.83 12.59 38.12
N CYS A 279 6.62 13.24 36.97
CA CYS A 279 5.47 12.98 36.14
C CYS A 279 5.72 11.64 35.47
N GLN A 280 5.11 10.57 35.99
CA GLN A 280 4.95 9.34 35.23
C GLN A 280 4.06 9.67 34.03
N GLY A 281 4.71 9.89 32.89
CA GLY A 281 4.04 9.96 31.61
C GLY A 281 3.39 8.61 31.36
N ALA A 282 2.06 8.59 31.40
CA ALA A 282 1.30 7.46 30.91
C ALA A 282 1.66 7.22 29.44
N ASP A 283 2.05 5.98 29.15
CA ASP A 283 2.28 5.44 27.82
C ASP A 283 1.14 5.81 26.87
N LEU A 284 1.41 6.74 25.97
CA LEU A 284 0.67 6.93 24.73
C LEU A 284 1.53 6.41 23.58
N ASN A 285 1.77 5.10 23.58
CA ASN A 285 2.25 4.39 22.41
C ASN A 285 1.10 3.58 21.81
N ARG A 286 0.10 4.30 21.29
CA ARG A 286 -0.89 3.73 20.37
C ARG A 286 -0.45 4.11 18.96
N ASN A 287 0.08 3.11 18.26
CA ASN A 287 0.16 3.09 16.80
C ASN A 287 -1.18 3.55 16.23
N ARG A 288 -1.21 4.76 15.68
CA ARG A 288 -2.30 5.26 14.86
C ARG A 288 -1.70 5.53 13.50
N ILE A 289 -1.53 4.46 12.74
CA ILE A 289 -1.10 4.50 11.34
C ILE A 289 -2.36 4.25 10.51
N LEU A 290 -2.66 5.20 9.63
CA LEU A 290 -3.60 5.18 8.50
C LEU A 290 -5.07 4.91 8.85
N ALA A 291 -5.85 6.00 8.94
CA ALA A 291 -7.28 5.93 8.69
C ALA A 291 -7.48 5.82 7.17
N LEU A 292 -7.92 4.65 6.69
CA LEU A 292 -8.28 4.43 5.30
C LEU A 292 -9.53 5.25 4.93
N ARG A 293 -9.58 5.76 3.69
CA ARG A 293 -10.68 6.56 3.13
C ARG A 293 -11.97 5.74 2.94
N PRO A 294 -13.16 6.37 3.01
CA PRO A 294 -14.36 5.87 2.35
C PRO A 294 -14.32 6.20 0.85
N VAL A 295 -14.49 5.20 -0.02
CA VAL A 295 -14.60 5.38 -1.47
C VAL A 295 -16.00 5.91 -1.83
N ARG A 296 -16.08 6.99 -2.64
CA ARG A 296 -17.35 7.44 -3.23
C ARG A 296 -17.56 6.78 -4.59
N LEU A 297 -18.60 5.95 -4.71
CA LEU A 297 -19.13 5.53 -6.00
C LEU A 297 -19.81 6.72 -6.69
N GLY A 298 -19.24 7.20 -7.78
CA GLY A 298 -19.86 8.20 -8.66
C GLY A 298 -20.83 7.54 -9.63
N ASP A 299 -22.10 7.98 -9.61
CA ASP A 299 -23.14 7.57 -10.56
C ASP A 299 -22.78 7.99 -11.99
N ALA A 300 -22.47 7.03 -12.85
CA ALA A 300 -22.30 7.24 -14.29
C ALA A 300 -23.67 7.27 -14.99
N SER A 301 -24.33 8.42 -14.98
CA SER A 301 -25.54 8.68 -15.76
C SER A 301 -25.22 9.41 -17.07
N HIS A 302 -25.15 8.64 -18.15
CA HIS A 302 -25.63 8.97 -19.50
C HIS A 302 -25.38 10.40 -20.05
N GLU A 303 -24.35 10.54 -20.88
CA GLU A 303 -24.23 11.68 -21.80
C GLU A 303 -24.14 11.16 -23.26
N ARG A 304 -25.29 11.19 -23.97
CA ARG A 304 -25.37 10.88 -25.40
C ARG A 304 -25.14 12.17 -26.20
N HIS A 305 -23.94 12.37 -26.70
CA HIS A 305 -23.67 13.39 -27.70
C HIS A 305 -23.96 12.86 -29.12
N ARG A 306 -24.91 13.53 -29.79
CA ARG A 306 -25.18 13.40 -31.23
C ARG A 306 -23.99 13.94 -32.03
N LEU A 307 -23.48 13.17 -32.98
CA LEU A 307 -22.72 13.70 -34.11
C LEU A 307 -23.48 13.44 -35.41
N ARG A 308 -23.74 14.54 -36.12
CA ARG A 308 -24.17 14.60 -37.51
C ARG A 308 -22.97 14.27 -38.39
N GLU A 309 -23.12 13.31 -39.30
CA GLU A 309 -22.33 13.30 -40.54
C GLU A 309 -23.25 13.08 -41.74
N GLY A 310 -23.11 13.96 -42.73
CA GLY A 310 -23.73 13.87 -44.04
C GLY A 310 -22.75 13.28 -45.07
N PRO A 311 -23.23 12.86 -46.25
CA PRO A 311 -22.53 11.91 -47.11
C PRO A 311 -21.72 12.58 -48.22
N GLY A 312 -20.60 11.96 -48.61
CA GLY A 312 -19.79 12.37 -49.77
C GLY A 312 -19.05 11.20 -50.41
N ARG A 313 -19.57 10.78 -51.57
CA ARG A 313 -19.11 9.83 -52.61
C ARG A 313 -17.59 9.68 -52.80
N LEU A 314 -17.07 8.44 -52.83
CA LEU A 314 -16.75 7.56 -53.99
C LEU A 314 -15.67 8.09 -54.95
N GLU A 315 -14.50 7.44 -54.97
CA GLU A 315 -14.02 6.59 -56.09
C GLU A 315 -12.66 5.92 -55.75
N PRO A 316 -12.29 4.79 -56.41
CA PRO A 316 -11.26 3.85 -55.96
C PRO A 316 -10.00 3.83 -56.85
N ALA A 317 -8.90 3.21 -56.38
CA ALA A 317 -8.16 2.14 -57.07
C ALA A 317 -6.74 1.89 -56.50
N ALA A 318 -6.30 0.64 -56.68
CA ALA A 318 -4.91 0.13 -56.71
C ALA A 318 -4.23 -0.31 -55.40
N SER A 319 -4.40 -1.60 -55.10
CA SER A 319 -3.36 -2.50 -54.56
C SER A 319 -2.56 -3.09 -55.77
N PRO A 320 -1.44 -3.86 -55.65
CA PRO A 320 -0.91 -4.58 -54.47
C PRO A 320 0.64 -4.70 -54.33
N ALA A 321 1.04 -5.47 -53.30
CA ALA A 321 2.31 -6.23 -53.14
C ALA A 321 3.58 -5.43 -52.74
N ARG A 322 4.57 -5.91 -51.94
CA ARG A 322 4.98 -7.25 -51.49
C ARG A 322 6.04 -7.13 -50.36
N VAL A 323 5.91 -8.01 -49.35
CA VAL A 323 6.91 -8.85 -48.64
C VAL A 323 8.43 -8.64 -48.88
N SER A 324 9.21 -8.49 -47.78
CA SER A 324 10.46 -9.22 -47.40
C SER A 324 11.05 -8.61 -46.11
N VAL A 325 11.11 -9.28 -44.95
CA VAL A 325 12.06 -10.32 -44.47
C VAL A 325 13.51 -9.99 -44.76
N TRP A 326 14.30 -9.63 -43.74
CA TRP A 326 15.69 -10.07 -43.56
C TRP A 326 16.06 -10.08 -42.06
N ALA A 327 16.45 -11.27 -41.61
CA ALA A 327 17.19 -11.51 -40.38
C ALA A 327 18.69 -11.32 -40.64
N ARG A 328 19.43 -10.87 -39.62
CA ARG A 328 20.76 -11.37 -39.26
C ARG A 328 20.94 -11.27 -37.75
#